data_AF-A0A4Q5LCJ1-F1
#
_entry.id   AF-A0A4Q5LCJ1-F1
#
_cell.length_a   1.000
_cell.length_b   1.000
_cell.length_c   1.000
_cell.angle_alpha   90.00
_cell.angle_beta   90.00
_cell.angle_gamma   90.00
#
_symmetry.space_group_name_H-M   'P 1'
#
loop_
_entity.id
_entity.type
_entity.pdbx_description
1 polymer ?
#
loop_
_entity_poly.entity_id
_entity_poly.type
_entity_poly.pdbx_seq_one_letter_code
_entity_poly.pdbx_strand_id
1 'polypeptide(L)'
;MTSTSPFEYAEVINILAEGLRLGLFTKQQVTQWADSFILRDEQPDIFFIELALSPNDDEALTVLTEAVGSMSAETTPRPLFGAIYGQVLRQEKSIVEAALSLSPFTWEGELLTKREFDVVNDLYYTADLADAVGESDLAVLEKNTLEFLAPYQNYTIENYAHWNELDQEINLKLAPPSLSDDVIQKAATLQGPATPVRKHWWQFWK
;
A
#
# COMPACT_ATOMS: atom_id res chain seq x y z
N MET A 1 -18.54 -23.68 -18.72
CA MET A 1 -19.00 -22.32 -18.37
C MET A 1 -18.10 -21.78 -17.29
N THR A 2 -17.05 -21.10 -17.73
CA THR A 2 -16.20 -20.28 -16.87
C THR A 2 -16.90 -18.94 -16.67
N SER A 3 -17.05 -18.56 -15.40
CA SER A 3 -17.60 -17.28 -14.97
C SER A 3 -16.79 -16.86 -13.75
N THR A 4 -16.10 -15.74 -13.86
CA THR A 4 -15.30 -15.17 -12.78
C THR A 4 -16.19 -14.32 -11.89
N SER A 5 -16.09 -14.51 -10.58
CA SER A 5 -16.80 -13.68 -9.61
C SER A 5 -15.96 -12.44 -9.25
N PRO A 6 -16.53 -11.22 -9.25
CA PRO A 6 -15.79 -10.02 -8.85
C PRO A 6 -15.32 -10.07 -7.38
N PHE A 7 -16.01 -10.83 -6.53
CA PHE A 7 -15.62 -11.02 -5.12
C PHE A 7 -14.26 -11.70 -4.94
N GLU A 8 -13.80 -12.48 -5.93
CA GLU A 8 -12.46 -13.09 -5.92
C GLU A 8 -11.35 -12.04 -6.12
N TYR A 9 -11.69 -10.82 -6.53
CA TYR A 9 -10.78 -9.73 -6.86
C TYR A 9 -11.03 -8.49 -5.99
N ALA A 10 -11.64 -8.68 -4.81
CA ALA A 10 -12.00 -7.58 -3.91
C ALA A 10 -10.84 -6.62 -3.60
N GLU A 11 -9.64 -7.15 -3.36
CA GLU A 11 -8.43 -6.34 -3.15
C GLU A 11 -8.10 -5.47 -4.37
N VAL A 12 -8.13 -6.05 -5.57
CA VAL A 12 -7.85 -5.33 -6.82
C VAL A 12 -8.90 -4.26 -7.06
N ILE A 13 -10.18 -4.56 -6.81
CA ILE A 13 -11.28 -3.61 -6.93
C ILE A 13 -11.11 -2.43 -5.98
N ASN A 14 -10.70 -2.68 -4.72
CA ASN A 14 -10.37 -1.62 -3.75
C ASN A 14 -9.23 -0.74 -4.27
N ILE A 15 -8.16 -1.35 -4.77
CA ILE A 15 -7.01 -0.63 -5.33
C ILE A 15 -7.39 0.20 -6.54
N LEU A 16 -8.22 -0.33 -7.44
CA LEU A 16 -8.70 0.42 -8.60
C LEU A 16 -9.58 1.61 -8.18
N ALA A 17 -10.45 1.43 -7.18
CA ALA A 17 -11.28 2.50 -6.64
C ALA A 17 -10.42 3.62 -6.05
N GLU A 18 -9.47 3.26 -5.18
CA GLU A 18 -8.59 4.25 -4.54
C GLU A 18 -7.66 4.90 -5.56
N GLY A 19 -7.11 4.14 -6.49
CA GLY A 19 -6.25 4.67 -7.53
C GLY A 19 -6.98 5.61 -8.50
N LEU A 20 -8.26 5.38 -8.82
CA LEU A 20 -9.07 6.36 -9.54
C LEU A 20 -9.32 7.61 -8.70
N ARG A 21 -9.69 7.45 -7.43
CA ARG A 21 -9.94 8.56 -6.49
C ARG A 21 -8.75 9.49 -6.34
N LEU A 22 -7.54 8.92 -6.34
CA LEU A 22 -6.27 9.64 -6.21
C LEU A 22 -5.67 10.09 -7.55
N GLY A 23 -6.34 9.82 -8.68
CA GLY A 23 -5.82 10.13 -10.02
C GLY A 23 -4.54 9.37 -10.38
N LEU A 24 -4.33 8.19 -9.78
CA LEU A 24 -3.21 7.28 -10.05
C LEU A 24 -3.50 6.33 -11.21
N PHE A 25 -4.77 5.99 -11.40
CA PHE A 25 -5.26 5.21 -12.52
C PHE A 25 -6.20 6.04 -13.38
N THR A 26 -6.36 5.59 -14.61
CA THR A 26 -7.30 6.14 -15.58
C THR A 26 -8.40 5.14 -15.85
N LYS A 27 -9.57 5.61 -16.27
CA LYS A 27 -10.64 4.75 -16.78
C LYS A 27 -10.14 3.78 -17.85
N GLN A 28 -9.22 4.17 -18.71
CA GLN A 28 -8.66 3.28 -19.73
C GLN A 28 -8.00 2.04 -19.12
N GLN A 29 -7.20 2.20 -18.06
CA GLN A 29 -6.55 1.08 -17.38
C GLN A 29 -7.59 0.18 -16.70
N VAL A 30 -8.60 0.78 -16.07
CA VAL A 30 -9.71 0.04 -15.44
C VAL A 30 -10.51 -0.76 -16.47
N THR A 31 -10.81 -0.17 -17.63
CA THR A 31 -11.47 -0.87 -18.75
C THR A 31 -10.60 -2.02 -19.27
N GLN A 32 -9.30 -1.82 -19.46
CA GLN A 32 -8.40 -2.89 -19.92
C GLN A 32 -8.38 -4.07 -18.94
N TRP A 33 -8.39 -3.79 -17.64
CA TRP A 33 -8.52 -4.82 -16.62
C TRP A 33 -9.86 -5.56 -16.72
N ALA A 34 -10.99 -4.84 -16.81
CA ALA A 34 -12.32 -5.44 -16.94
C ALA A 34 -12.48 -6.27 -18.24
N ASP A 35 -11.99 -5.75 -19.36
CA ASP A 35 -12.01 -6.43 -20.67
C ASP A 35 -11.28 -7.77 -20.64
N SER A 36 -10.23 -7.89 -19.81
CA SER A 36 -9.50 -9.16 -19.65
C SER A 36 -10.38 -10.31 -19.14
N PHE A 37 -11.39 -10.00 -18.33
CA PHE A 37 -12.39 -10.97 -17.85
C PHE A 37 -13.46 -11.21 -18.91
N ILE A 38 -13.96 -10.14 -19.53
CA ILE A 38 -15.00 -10.21 -20.57
C ILE A 38 -14.56 -11.07 -21.76
N LEU A 39 -13.30 -10.94 -22.18
CA LEU A 39 -12.75 -11.68 -23.32
C LEU A 39 -12.43 -13.15 -22.99
N ARG A 40 -12.21 -13.46 -21.71
CA ARG A 40 -11.81 -14.80 -21.24
C ARG A 40 -13.00 -15.67 -20.88
N ASP A 41 -14.03 -15.09 -20.28
CA ASP A 41 -15.12 -15.84 -19.67
C ASP A 41 -16.23 -16.13 -20.70
N GLU A 42 -16.77 -17.35 -20.67
CA GLU A 42 -17.90 -17.72 -21.55
C GLU A 42 -19.17 -16.93 -21.17
N GLN A 43 -19.29 -16.58 -19.89
CA GLN A 43 -20.37 -15.78 -19.32
C GLN A 43 -19.77 -14.77 -18.34
N PRO A 44 -19.32 -13.60 -18.82
CA PRO A 44 -18.76 -12.56 -17.96
C PRO A 44 -19.78 -12.05 -16.96
N ASP A 45 -19.34 -11.78 -15.73
CA ASP A 45 -20.18 -11.14 -14.72
C ASP A 45 -20.58 -9.72 -15.16
N ILE A 46 -21.81 -9.31 -14.82
CA ILE A 46 -22.37 -8.00 -15.18
C ILE A 46 -21.52 -6.85 -14.64
N PHE A 47 -20.87 -7.04 -13.48
CA PHE A 47 -19.97 -6.05 -12.90
C PHE A 47 -18.86 -5.64 -13.86
N PHE A 48 -18.19 -6.61 -14.49
CA PHE A 48 -17.10 -6.30 -15.42
C PHE A 48 -17.61 -5.57 -16.66
N ILE A 49 -18.80 -5.95 -17.15
CA ILE A 49 -19.44 -5.30 -18.30
C ILE A 49 -19.81 -3.86 -17.97
N GLU A 50 -20.45 -3.60 -16.84
CA GLU A 50 -20.81 -2.25 -16.38
C GLU A 50 -19.55 -1.38 -16.20
N LEU A 51 -18.51 -1.94 -15.58
CA LEU A 51 -17.25 -1.25 -15.39
C LEU A 51 -16.57 -0.87 -16.71
N ALA A 52 -16.54 -1.77 -17.69
CA ALA A 52 -15.97 -1.51 -19.01
C ALA A 52 -16.77 -0.45 -19.79
N LEU A 53 -18.09 -0.46 -19.65
CA LEU A 53 -19.02 0.46 -20.33
C LEU A 53 -19.17 1.83 -19.65
N SER A 54 -18.60 2.02 -18.45
CA SER A 54 -18.54 3.33 -17.81
C SER A 54 -17.93 4.38 -18.78
N PRO A 55 -18.47 5.60 -18.86
CA PRO A 55 -18.02 6.61 -19.82
C PRO A 55 -16.80 7.41 -19.34
N ASN A 56 -16.60 7.55 -18.03
CA ASN A 56 -15.57 8.40 -17.43
C ASN A 56 -15.07 7.85 -16.09
N ASP A 57 -14.04 8.49 -15.53
CA ASP A 57 -13.41 8.10 -14.26
C ASP A 57 -14.41 8.10 -13.09
N ASP A 58 -15.32 9.09 -13.02
CA ASP A 58 -16.29 9.23 -11.93
C ASP A 58 -17.34 8.11 -11.92
N GLU A 59 -17.84 7.73 -13.10
CA GLU A 59 -18.79 6.63 -13.24
C GLU A 59 -18.12 5.28 -12.98
N ALA A 60 -16.87 5.09 -13.43
CA ALA A 60 -16.08 3.91 -13.10
C ALA A 60 -15.85 3.81 -11.58
N LEU A 61 -15.49 4.92 -10.93
CA LEU A 61 -15.31 5.00 -9.49
C LEU A 61 -16.61 4.68 -8.73
N THR A 62 -17.76 5.11 -9.24
CA THR A 62 -19.07 4.79 -8.67
C THR A 62 -19.32 3.29 -8.66
N VAL A 63 -19.16 2.63 -9.83
CA VAL A 63 -19.32 1.16 -9.96
C VAL A 63 -18.39 0.42 -9.01
N LEU A 64 -17.11 0.81 -8.95
CA LEU A 64 -16.13 0.19 -8.06
C LEU A 64 -16.52 0.38 -6.59
N THR A 65 -16.84 1.61 -6.17
CA THR A 65 -17.15 1.92 -4.76
C THR A 65 -18.40 1.21 -4.26
N GLU A 66 -19.42 1.05 -5.11
CA GLU A 66 -20.61 0.26 -4.80
C GLU A 66 -20.26 -1.21 -4.54
N ALA A 67 -19.36 -1.78 -5.34
CA ALA A 67 -18.86 -3.14 -5.12
C ALA A 67 -18.05 -3.24 -3.83
N VAL A 68 -17.13 -2.30 -3.58
CA VAL A 68 -16.31 -2.23 -2.35
C VAL A 68 -17.19 -2.25 -1.10
N GLY A 69 -18.28 -1.48 -1.07
CA GLY A 69 -19.18 -1.44 0.10
C GLY A 69 -19.79 -2.79 0.48
N SER A 70 -19.82 -3.75 -0.46
CA SER A 70 -20.30 -5.12 -0.24
C SER A 70 -19.18 -6.13 0.05
N MET A 71 -17.92 -5.73 -0.08
CA MET A 71 -16.74 -6.58 0.02
C MET A 71 -15.95 -6.23 1.30
N SER A 72 -15.53 -7.25 2.04
CA SER A 72 -14.57 -7.08 3.14
C SER A 72 -13.23 -7.65 2.69
N ALA A 73 -12.31 -6.79 2.28
CA ALA A 73 -10.94 -7.18 1.94
C ALA A 73 -9.96 -6.21 2.59
N GLU A 74 -9.03 -6.75 3.37
CA GLU A 74 -7.83 -6.01 3.74
C GLU A 74 -7.03 -5.74 2.47
N THR A 75 -6.55 -4.51 2.30
CA THR A 75 -5.90 -4.07 1.07
C THR A 75 -4.54 -3.49 1.42
N THR A 76 -3.49 -3.94 0.74
CA THR A 76 -2.15 -3.35 0.86
C THR A 76 -2.05 -2.12 -0.06
N PRO A 77 -1.57 -0.96 0.39
CA PRO A 77 -1.46 0.24 -0.47
C PRO A 77 -0.29 0.17 -1.46
N ARG A 78 0.52 -0.90 -1.41
CA ARG A 78 1.75 -1.04 -2.22
C ARG A 78 1.56 -0.94 -3.72
N PRO A 79 0.47 -1.45 -4.34
CA PRO A 79 0.20 -1.19 -5.74
C PRO A 79 0.04 0.31 -6.06
N LEU A 80 -0.53 1.10 -5.14
CA LEU A 80 -0.67 2.54 -5.29
C LEU A 80 0.69 3.23 -5.18
N PHE A 81 1.60 2.76 -4.32
CA PHE A 81 2.99 3.24 -4.30
C PHE A 81 3.71 3.00 -5.62
N GLY A 82 3.53 1.81 -6.22
CA GLY A 82 4.04 1.52 -7.56
C GLY A 82 3.49 2.48 -8.62
N ALA A 83 2.18 2.79 -8.56
CA ALA A 83 1.55 3.74 -9.46
C ALA A 83 2.10 5.17 -9.30
N ILE A 84 2.26 5.66 -8.06
CA ILE A 84 2.87 6.96 -7.76
C ILE A 84 4.29 7.02 -8.34
N TYR A 85 5.09 5.97 -8.10
CA TYR A 85 6.45 5.89 -8.64
C TYR A 85 6.47 5.98 -10.17
N GLY A 86 5.57 5.24 -10.83
CA GLY A 86 5.44 5.28 -12.28
C GLY A 86 5.12 6.67 -12.83
N GLN A 87 4.23 7.43 -12.18
CA GLN A 87 3.90 8.80 -12.57
C GLN A 87 5.11 9.76 -12.39
N VAL A 88 5.88 9.60 -11.31
CA VAL A 88 7.12 10.37 -11.11
C VAL A 88 8.12 10.10 -12.23
N LEU A 89 8.36 8.83 -12.59
CA LEU A 89 9.28 8.47 -13.67
C LEU A 89 8.85 9.00 -15.04
N ARG A 90 7.53 9.11 -15.28
CA ARG A 90 6.97 9.69 -16.51
C ARG A 90 6.86 11.22 -16.48
N GLN A 91 7.27 11.87 -15.38
CA GLN A 91 7.15 13.32 -15.16
C GLN A 91 5.69 13.81 -15.20
N GLU A 92 4.73 12.93 -14.91
CA GLU A 92 3.31 13.24 -14.78
C GLU A 92 2.99 13.84 -13.40
N LYS A 93 3.88 13.62 -12.43
CA LYS A 93 3.75 14.08 -11.05
C LYS A 93 5.12 14.54 -10.54
N SER A 94 5.18 15.73 -9.92
CA SER A 94 6.38 16.21 -9.25
C SER A 94 6.69 15.41 -7.98
N ILE A 95 7.91 15.54 -7.45
CA ILE A 95 8.31 14.91 -6.18
C ILE A 95 7.41 15.34 -5.02
N VAL A 96 7.09 16.63 -4.92
CA VAL A 96 6.25 17.17 -3.86
C VAL A 96 4.84 16.59 -3.95
N GLU A 97 4.23 16.58 -5.15
CA GLU A 97 2.92 15.97 -5.37
C GLU A 97 2.94 14.45 -5.09
N ALA A 98 4.02 13.76 -5.43
CA ALA A 98 4.17 12.33 -5.16
C ALA A 98 4.22 12.04 -3.66
N ALA A 99 4.98 12.82 -2.88
CA ALA A 99 5.03 12.70 -1.44
C ALA A 99 3.68 13.06 -0.79
N LEU A 100 3.00 14.11 -1.25
CA LEU A 100 1.65 14.49 -0.78
C LEU A 100 0.60 13.41 -1.12
N SER A 101 0.76 12.71 -2.25
CA SER A 101 -0.13 11.60 -2.64
C SER A 101 -0.06 10.40 -1.68
N LEU A 102 0.93 10.36 -0.79
CA LEU A 102 1.04 9.33 0.25
C LEU A 102 0.18 9.63 1.49
N SER A 103 -0.36 10.84 1.62
CA SER A 103 -1.11 11.29 2.79
C SER A 103 -2.34 10.44 3.16
N PRO A 104 -3.14 9.88 2.23
CA PRO A 104 -4.29 9.05 2.59
C PRO A 104 -3.89 7.86 3.47
N PHE A 105 -2.69 7.31 3.23
CA PHE A 105 -2.17 6.11 3.89
C PHE A 105 -1.60 6.37 5.30
N THR A 106 -1.64 7.62 5.79
CA THR A 106 -1.18 7.98 7.15
C THR A 106 -2.29 7.91 8.21
N TRP A 107 -3.55 7.94 7.80
CA TRP A 107 -4.69 8.04 8.72
C TRP A 107 -5.49 6.74 8.82
N GLU A 108 -5.48 5.94 7.77
CA GLU A 108 -6.16 4.67 7.72
C GLU A 108 -5.21 3.57 8.19
N GLY A 109 -5.69 2.68 9.06
CA GLY A 109 -4.93 1.57 9.65
C GLY A 109 -4.61 0.46 8.64
N GLU A 110 -4.09 0.85 7.48
CA GLU A 110 -3.74 -0.01 6.38
C GLU A 110 -2.63 -0.99 6.76
N LEU A 111 -2.45 -2.02 5.93
CA LEU A 111 -1.42 -3.05 6.05
C LEU A 111 0.01 -2.53 5.79
N LEU A 112 0.31 -1.30 6.21
CA LEU A 112 1.67 -0.79 6.27
C LEU A 112 2.42 -1.44 7.42
N THR A 113 3.66 -1.85 7.16
CA THR A 113 4.61 -2.08 8.23
C THR A 113 4.86 -0.77 8.97
N LYS A 114 5.24 -0.86 10.25
CA LYS A 114 5.63 0.31 11.05
C LYS A 114 6.65 1.19 10.32
N ARG A 115 7.61 0.56 9.63
CA ARG A 115 8.64 1.28 8.87
C ARG A 115 8.07 2.05 7.68
N GLU A 116 7.17 1.44 6.92
CA GLU A 116 6.49 2.13 5.82
C GLU A 116 5.69 3.33 6.36
N PHE A 117 4.92 3.12 7.43
CA PHE A 117 4.16 4.19 8.08
C PHE A 117 5.05 5.37 8.51
N ASP A 118 6.14 5.09 9.23
CA ASP A 118 7.05 6.13 9.73
C ASP A 118 7.65 6.95 8.58
N VAL A 119 8.04 6.29 7.46
CA VAL A 119 8.60 6.97 6.28
C VAL A 119 7.54 7.76 5.54
N VAL A 120 6.35 7.19 5.28
CA VAL A 120 5.25 7.88 4.60
C VAL A 120 4.87 9.16 5.34
N ASN A 121 4.79 9.08 6.67
CA ASN A 121 4.47 10.23 7.51
C ASN A 121 5.55 11.32 7.43
N ASP A 122 6.84 10.96 7.51
CA ASP A 122 7.96 11.89 7.38
C ASP A 122 8.00 12.59 6.01
N LEU A 123 7.80 11.83 4.93
CA LEU A 123 7.74 12.36 3.56
C LEU A 123 6.57 13.33 3.40
N TYR A 124 5.39 12.97 3.91
CA TYR A 124 4.21 13.83 3.86
C TYR A 124 4.46 15.16 4.59
N TYR A 125 4.93 15.14 5.83
CA TYR A 125 5.20 16.36 6.59
C TYR A 125 6.25 17.24 5.92
N THR A 126 7.30 16.64 5.36
CA THR A 126 8.33 17.39 4.65
C THR A 126 7.76 18.05 3.38
N ALA A 127 6.91 17.35 2.64
CA ALA A 127 6.27 17.87 1.44
C ALA A 127 5.23 18.96 1.74
N ASP A 128 4.47 18.85 2.82
CA ASP A 128 3.51 19.88 3.27
C ASP A 128 4.21 21.21 3.62
N LEU A 129 5.48 21.13 4.02
CA LEU A 129 6.34 22.29 4.31
C LEU A 129 7.21 22.72 3.13
N ALA A 130 7.03 22.17 1.93
CA ALA A 130 7.90 22.39 0.77
C ALA A 130 8.11 23.88 0.43
N ASP A 131 7.08 24.71 0.58
CA ASP A 131 7.14 26.16 0.31
C ASP A 131 7.93 26.96 1.36
N ALA A 132 8.19 26.35 2.52
CA ALA A 132 8.86 26.98 3.67
C ALA A 132 10.31 26.48 3.88
N VAL A 133 10.73 25.46 3.14
CA VAL A 133 12.06 24.83 3.28
C VAL A 133 13.02 25.23 2.17
N GLY A 134 14.33 25.01 2.40
CA GLY A 134 15.36 25.37 1.43
C GLY A 134 15.54 24.33 0.33
N GLU A 135 16.28 24.68 -0.73
CA GLU A 135 16.62 23.76 -1.84
C GLU A 135 17.29 22.46 -1.36
N SER A 136 18.09 22.52 -0.28
CA SER A 136 18.71 21.33 0.31
C SER A 136 17.68 20.34 0.85
N ASP A 137 16.60 20.83 1.44
CA ASP A 137 15.55 19.98 2.01
C ASP A 137 14.70 19.36 0.90
N LEU A 138 14.46 20.10 -0.19
CA LEU A 138 13.80 19.57 -1.38
C LEU A 138 14.61 18.45 -2.06
N ALA A 139 15.94 18.59 -2.12
CA ALA A 139 16.80 17.52 -2.64
C ALA A 139 16.80 16.27 -1.75
N VAL A 140 16.68 16.46 -0.42
CA VAL A 140 16.52 15.34 0.53
C VAL A 140 15.16 14.68 0.35
N LEU A 141 14.08 15.47 0.19
CA LEU A 141 12.75 14.96 -0.10
C LEU A 141 12.75 14.13 -1.38
N GLU A 142 13.29 14.65 -2.48
CA GLU A 142 13.41 13.92 -3.74
C GLU A 142 14.11 12.58 -3.57
N LYS A 143 15.29 12.60 -2.94
CA LYS A 143 16.05 11.39 -2.68
C LYS A 143 15.23 10.38 -1.87
N ASN A 144 14.66 10.81 -0.74
CA ASN A 144 13.96 9.92 0.18
C ASN A 144 12.66 9.37 -0.44
N THR A 145 11.91 10.20 -1.18
CA THR A 145 10.70 9.78 -1.89
C THR A 145 11.04 8.73 -2.95
N LEU A 146 12.08 8.95 -3.77
CA LEU A 146 12.49 7.99 -4.79
C LEU A 146 13.02 6.69 -4.18
N GLU A 147 13.86 6.77 -3.14
CA GLU A 147 14.37 5.59 -2.43
C GLU A 147 13.24 4.78 -1.78
N PHE A 148 12.24 5.45 -1.21
CA PHE A 148 11.08 4.79 -0.61
C PHE A 148 10.20 4.11 -1.66
N LEU A 149 9.94 4.76 -2.80
CA LEU A 149 9.02 4.28 -3.82
C LEU A 149 9.62 3.21 -4.75
N ALA A 150 10.94 3.24 -4.99
CA ALA A 150 11.62 2.35 -5.93
C ALA A 150 11.38 0.83 -5.72
N PRO A 151 11.27 0.30 -4.49
CA PRO A 151 10.95 -1.10 -4.28
C PRO A 151 9.62 -1.54 -4.91
N TYR A 152 8.64 -0.63 -5.00
CA TYR A 152 7.29 -0.91 -5.51
C TYR A 152 7.15 -0.78 -7.02
N GLN A 153 8.24 -0.52 -7.75
CA GLN A 153 8.21 -0.28 -9.20
C GLN A 153 7.62 -1.43 -10.05
N ASN A 154 7.59 -2.64 -9.51
CA ASN A 154 7.10 -3.83 -10.21
C ASN A 154 5.58 -4.04 -10.04
N TYR A 155 4.90 -3.24 -9.21
CA TYR A 155 3.45 -3.35 -9.10
C TYR A 155 2.78 -2.70 -10.32
N THR A 156 1.85 -3.44 -10.91
CA THR A 156 0.99 -2.97 -12.00
C THR A 156 -0.42 -3.55 -11.79
N ILE A 157 -1.44 -3.01 -12.45
CA ILE A 157 -2.77 -3.62 -12.40
C ILE A 157 -2.73 -4.99 -13.09
N GLU A 158 -1.97 -5.11 -14.17
CA GLU A 158 -1.93 -6.29 -15.03
C GLU A 158 -1.28 -7.51 -14.37
N ASN A 159 -0.46 -7.30 -13.33
CA ASN A 159 0.20 -8.37 -12.59
C ASN A 159 -0.39 -8.61 -11.19
N TYR A 160 -1.67 -8.27 -10.97
CA TYR A 160 -2.34 -8.46 -9.67
C TYR A 160 -2.21 -9.90 -9.12
N ALA A 161 -2.12 -10.90 -10.00
CA ALA A 161 -1.94 -12.30 -9.61
C ALA A 161 -0.60 -12.56 -8.87
N HIS A 162 0.39 -11.67 -9.03
CA HIS A 162 1.72 -11.76 -8.43
C HIS A 162 1.92 -10.83 -7.23
N TRP A 163 0.91 -10.03 -6.82
CA TRP A 163 1.09 -9.06 -5.74
C TRP A 163 1.51 -9.70 -4.41
N ASN A 164 0.99 -10.88 -4.09
CA ASN A 164 1.43 -11.63 -2.90
C ASN A 164 2.92 -11.98 -2.92
N GLU A 165 3.49 -12.28 -4.09
CA GLU A 165 4.92 -12.58 -4.23
C GLU A 165 5.75 -11.30 -4.07
N LEU A 166 5.31 -10.20 -4.69
CA LEU A 166 5.93 -8.88 -4.54
C LEU A 166 5.91 -8.43 -3.07
N ASP A 167 4.81 -8.65 -2.36
CA ASP A 167 4.69 -8.30 -0.95
C ASP A 167 5.70 -9.03 -0.08
N GLN A 168 5.94 -10.31 -0.36
CA GLN A 168 6.96 -11.09 0.33
C GLN A 168 8.36 -10.56 0.04
N GLU A 169 8.67 -10.21 -1.21
CA GLU A 169 9.94 -9.59 -1.56
C GLU A 169 10.17 -8.27 -0.84
N ILE A 170 9.15 -7.41 -0.79
CA ILE A 170 9.21 -6.14 -0.06
C ILE A 170 9.44 -6.38 1.42
N ASN A 171 8.68 -7.29 2.03
CA ASN A 171 8.83 -7.62 3.45
C ASN A 171 10.25 -8.13 3.77
N LEU A 172 10.86 -8.91 2.89
CA LEU A 172 12.25 -9.36 3.05
C LEU A 172 13.26 -8.20 2.92
N LYS A 173 13.02 -7.24 2.03
CA LYS A 173 13.87 -6.05 1.86
C LYS A 173 13.71 -5.05 3.01
N LEU A 174 12.51 -4.93 3.56
CA LEU A 174 12.20 -4.00 4.65
C LEU A 174 12.44 -4.58 6.04
N ALA A 175 12.59 -5.91 6.15
CA ALA A 175 12.89 -6.58 7.40
C ALA A 175 14.07 -5.88 8.10
N PRO A 176 13.96 -5.60 9.41
CA PRO A 176 15.13 -5.13 10.14
C PRO A 176 16.25 -6.14 9.93
N PRO A 177 17.52 -5.70 9.83
CA PRO A 177 18.63 -6.64 9.78
C PRO A 177 18.44 -7.61 10.92
N SER A 178 18.28 -8.90 10.60
CA SER A 178 18.08 -9.96 11.59
C SER A 178 19.11 -9.69 12.67
N LEU A 179 18.65 -9.52 13.92
CA LEU A 179 19.55 -9.44 15.07
C LEU A 179 20.50 -10.62 14.88
N SER A 180 21.76 -10.33 14.51
CA SER A 180 22.75 -11.38 14.28
C SER A 180 22.73 -12.29 15.50
N ASP A 181 22.98 -13.58 15.35
CA ASP A 181 22.97 -14.53 16.47
C ASP A 181 23.77 -14.01 17.70
N ASP A 182 24.76 -13.15 17.45
CA ASP A 182 25.51 -12.36 18.45
C ASP A 182 24.67 -11.46 19.37
N VAL A 183 23.59 -10.82 18.88
CA VAL A 183 22.74 -9.94 19.69
C VAL A 183 21.75 -10.75 20.52
N ILE A 184 21.27 -11.89 20.00
CA ILE A 184 20.47 -12.86 20.76
C ILE A 184 21.33 -13.51 21.85
N GLN A 185 22.59 -13.87 21.56
CA GLN A 185 23.54 -14.36 22.56
C GLN A 185 23.94 -13.30 23.60
N LYS A 186 24.08 -12.02 23.21
CA LYS A 186 24.33 -10.91 24.15
C LYS A 186 23.12 -10.62 25.05
N ALA A 187 21.90 -10.71 24.52
CA ALA A 187 20.68 -10.58 25.33
C ALA A 187 20.51 -11.75 26.32
N ALA A 188 20.90 -12.97 25.93
CA ALA A 188 20.90 -14.15 26.80
C ALA A 188 21.96 -14.09 27.91
N THR A 189 23.09 -13.41 27.68
CA THR A 189 24.16 -13.23 28.69
C THR A 189 23.93 -12.04 29.64
N LEU A 190 23.03 -11.12 29.30
CA LEU A 190 22.63 -10.00 30.18
C LEU A 190 21.52 -10.35 31.18
N GLN A 191 20.92 -11.55 31.08
CA GLN A 191 20.07 -12.10 32.15
C GLN A 191 20.96 -12.62 33.28
N GLY A 192 21.42 -11.71 34.14
CA GLY A 192 21.99 -12.06 35.44
C GLY A 192 21.01 -12.87 36.30
N PRO A 193 21.47 -13.58 37.33
CA PRO A 193 20.65 -14.49 38.12
C PRO A 193 19.41 -13.78 38.66
N ALA A 194 18.24 -14.37 38.42
CA ALA A 194 16.95 -13.84 38.82
C ALA A 194 16.96 -13.47 40.31
N THR A 195 16.91 -12.16 40.61
CA THR A 195 16.63 -11.69 41.96
C THR A 195 15.29 -12.25 42.41
N PRO A 196 15.19 -12.89 43.59
CA PRO A 196 13.93 -13.46 44.05
C PRO A 196 12.91 -12.34 44.23
N VAL A 197 11.77 -12.49 43.53
CA VAL A 197 10.61 -11.60 43.60
C VAL A 197 10.16 -11.49 45.06
N ARG A 198 10.29 -10.31 45.67
CA ARG A 198 9.68 -10.01 46.97
C ARG A 198 8.16 -10.17 46.86
N LYS A 199 7.59 -11.08 47.65
CA LYS A 199 6.13 -11.28 47.74
C LYS A 199 5.43 -9.99 48.20
N HIS A 200 4.35 -9.63 47.52
CA HIS A 200 3.48 -8.52 47.88
C HIS A 200 2.77 -8.76 49.23
N TRP A 201 2.75 -7.73 50.05
CA TRP A 201 2.38 -7.66 51.47
C TRP A 201 0.87 -7.67 51.75
N TRP A 202 0.02 -7.94 50.75
CA TRP A 202 -1.44 -7.82 50.87
C TRP A 202 -2.19 -9.14 51.07
N GLN A 203 -1.50 -10.28 51.27
CA GLN A 203 -2.17 -11.59 51.46
C GLN A 203 -2.43 -11.99 52.93
N PHE A 204 -2.50 -11.04 53.87
CA PHE A 204 -2.73 -11.33 55.29
C PHE A 204 -4.03 -10.75 55.85
N TRP A 205 -5.17 -10.85 55.17
CA TRP A 205 -6.48 -10.71 55.83
C TRP A 205 -7.53 -11.62 55.16
N LYS A 206 -7.83 -12.76 55.81
CA LYS A 206 -9.09 -13.50 55.75
C LYS A 206 -9.36 -14.07 57.12
#